data_AF-A0A4Q3YJG6-F1
#
_entry.id   AF-A0A4Q3YJG6-F1
#
_cell.length_a   1.000
_cell.length_b   1.000
_cell.length_c   1.000
_cell.angle_alpha   90.00
_cell.angle_beta   90.00
_cell.angle_gamma   90.00
#
_symmetry.space_group_name_H-M   'P 1'
#
loop_
_entity.id
_entity.type
_entity.pdbx_description
1 polymer ?
#
loop_
_entity_poly.entity_id
_entity_poly.type
_entity_poly.pdbx_seq_one_letter_code
_entity_poly.pdbx_strand_id
1 'polypeptide(L)'
;MGSDQSPAVVAAHSYFRTTEERFEKGSGLGIAQEMEAANAAKTSRLRAARLEAEAASAVADSENASNAPPNRTVRKRKPKD
;
A
#
# COMPACT_ATOMS: atom_id res chain seq x y z
N MET A 1 16.19 -16.59 35.59
CA MET A 1 16.40 -16.36 34.15
C MET A 1 16.97 -17.64 33.57
N GLY A 2 16.09 -18.61 33.25
CA GLY A 2 16.44 -20.01 32.99
C GLY A 2 16.73 -20.30 31.51
N SER A 3 17.64 -21.24 31.29
CA SER A 3 18.31 -21.61 30.04
C SER A 3 17.45 -22.38 29.03
N ASP A 4 16.23 -21.91 28.71
CA ASP A 4 15.32 -22.57 27.77
C ASP A 4 15.61 -22.27 26.28
N GLN A 5 16.88 -22.05 25.95
CA GLN A 5 17.37 -21.79 24.59
C GLN A 5 18.43 -22.83 24.17
N SER A 6 18.29 -24.06 24.66
CA SER A 6 19.14 -25.17 24.22
C SER A 6 18.89 -25.46 22.73
N PRO A 7 19.93 -25.73 21.92
CA PRO A 7 19.77 -26.10 20.51
C PRO A 7 18.82 -27.29 20.31
N ALA A 8 18.78 -28.21 21.27
CA ALA A 8 17.86 -29.36 21.25
C ALA A 8 16.39 -28.92 21.45
N VAL A 9 16.15 -27.90 22.28
CA VAL A 9 14.82 -27.32 22.48
C VAL A 9 14.39 -26.57 21.23
N VAL A 10 15.28 -25.78 20.62
CA VAL A 10 15.00 -25.06 19.36
C VAL A 10 14.71 -26.04 18.22
N ALA A 11 15.51 -27.11 18.09
CA ALA A 11 15.28 -28.16 17.11
C ALA A 11 13.94 -28.86 17.33
N ALA A 12 13.60 -29.27 18.56
CA ALA A 12 12.32 -29.87 18.89
C ALA A 12 11.13 -28.96 18.54
N HIS A 13 11.21 -27.67 18.84
CA HIS A 13 10.17 -26.71 18.48
C HIS A 13 10.03 -26.51 16.97
N SER A 14 11.12 -26.65 16.19
CA SER A 14 11.06 -26.56 14.73
C SER A 14 10.34 -27.74 14.08
N TYR A 15 10.43 -28.95 14.66
CA TYR A 15 9.72 -30.13 14.17
C TYR A 15 8.20 -30.07 14.36
N PHE A 16 7.71 -29.37 15.39
CA PHE A 16 6.27 -29.15 15.60
C PHE A 16 5.74 -27.88 14.91
N ARG A 17 6.63 -26.97 14.50
CA ARG A 17 6.30 -25.78 13.70
C ARG A 17 6.49 -26.04 12.20
N THR A 18 6.09 -27.20 11.70
CA THR A 18 5.99 -27.41 10.25
C THR A 18 4.88 -26.51 9.72
N THR A 19 5.29 -25.54 8.90
CA THR A 19 4.59 -24.31 8.51
C THR A 19 3.46 -24.49 7.50
N GLU A 20 2.73 -25.59 7.52
CA GLU A 20 1.54 -25.71 6.70
C GLU A 20 0.41 -26.31 7.53
N GLU A 21 -0.18 -25.47 8.40
CA GLU A 21 -1.59 -25.63 8.73
C GLU A 21 -2.38 -25.43 7.42
N ARG A 22 -2.40 -26.46 6.57
CA ARG A 22 -3.35 -26.52 5.46
C ARG A 22 -4.70 -26.68 6.12
N PHE A 23 -5.39 -25.57 6.36
CA PHE A 23 -6.75 -25.60 6.87
C PHE A 23 -7.57 -26.52 5.97
N GLU A 24 -8.31 -27.43 6.58
CA GLU A 24 -9.20 -28.30 5.83
C GLU A 24 -10.14 -27.42 4.99
N LYS A 25 -10.17 -27.67 3.68
CA LYS A 25 -11.05 -26.95 2.76
C LYS A 25 -12.49 -27.11 3.24
N GLY A 26 -13.15 -25.99 3.54
CA GLY A 26 -14.51 -25.97 4.08
C GLY A 26 -14.61 -25.95 5.61
N SER A 27 -13.49 -25.99 6.35
CA SER A 27 -13.50 -25.66 7.77
C SER A 27 -13.83 -24.17 7.97
N GLY A 28 -14.45 -23.81 9.10
CA GLY A 28 -14.82 -22.42 9.38
C GLY A 28 -13.61 -21.46 9.33
N LEU A 29 -12.43 -21.93 9.76
CA LEU A 29 -11.19 -21.15 9.69
C LEU A 29 -10.64 -21.03 8.26
N GLY A 30 -10.72 -22.12 7.47
CA GLY A 30 -10.34 -22.10 6.06
C GLY A 30 -11.20 -21.14 5.24
N ILE A 31 -12.52 -21.13 5.47
CA ILE A 31 -13.45 -20.19 4.81
C ILE A 31 -13.11 -18.74 5.19
N ALA A 32 -12.82 -18.47 6.47
CA ALA A 32 -12.46 -17.12 6.91
C ALA A 32 -11.20 -16.60 6.21
N GLN A 33 -10.15 -17.43 6.09
CA GLN A 33 -8.93 -17.04 5.39
C GLN A 33 -9.12 -16.90 3.88
N GLU A 34 -9.90 -17.77 3.24
CA GLU A 34 -10.26 -17.63 1.82
C GLU A 34 -11.00 -16.31 1.57
N MET A 35 -11.91 -15.92 2.46
CA MET A 35 -12.61 -14.63 2.40
C MET A 35 -11.66 -13.44 2.62
N GLU A 36 -10.74 -13.53 3.57
CA GLU A 36 -9.74 -12.50 3.84
C GLU A 36 -8.81 -12.30 2.62
N ALA A 37 -8.30 -13.39 2.05
CA ALA A 37 -7.47 -13.37 0.84
C ALA A 37 -8.24 -12.80 -0.37
N ALA A 38 -9.51 -13.17 -0.54
CA ALA A 38 -10.35 -12.61 -1.60
C ALA A 38 -10.58 -11.10 -1.42
N ASN A 39 -10.75 -10.63 -0.19
CA ASN A 39 -10.90 -9.21 0.11
C ASN A 39 -9.58 -8.44 -0.09
N ALA A 40 -8.44 -9.02 0.28
CA ALA A 40 -7.12 -8.47 0.01
C ALA A 40 -6.85 -8.35 -1.51
N ALA A 41 -7.24 -9.35 -2.30
CA ALA A 41 -7.14 -9.31 -3.76
C ALA A 41 -8.03 -8.21 -4.39
N LYS A 42 -9.24 -8.00 -3.88
CA LYS A 42 -10.13 -6.93 -4.36
C LYS A 42 -9.59 -5.54 -4.03
N THR A 43 -9.13 -5.34 -2.79
CA THR A 43 -8.63 -4.04 -2.33
C THR A 43 -7.30 -3.66 -2.99
N SER A 44 -6.41 -4.62 -3.26
CA SER A 44 -5.16 -4.37 -3.99
C SER A 44 -5.40 -3.87 -5.42
N ARG A 45 -6.35 -4.47 -6.16
CA ARG A 45 -6.73 -3.99 -7.50
C ARG A 45 -7.28 -2.56 -7.47
N LEU A 46 -8.15 -2.26 -6.51
CA LEU A 46 -8.70 -0.91 -6.34
C LEU A 46 -7.62 0.11 -5.96
N ARG A 47 -6.66 -0.27 -5.12
CA ARG A 47 -5.52 0.58 -4.75
C ARG A 47 -4.63 0.86 -5.96
N ALA A 48 -4.33 -0.15 -6.78
CA ALA A 48 -3.55 0.03 -8.01
C ALA A 48 -4.24 1.01 -8.98
N ALA A 49 -5.54 0.83 -9.22
CA ALA A 49 -6.31 1.71 -10.08
C ALA A 49 -6.34 3.17 -9.56
N ARG A 50 -6.42 3.36 -8.24
CA ARG A 50 -6.33 4.72 -7.63
C ARG A 50 -4.96 5.35 -7.83
N LEU A 51 -3.87 4.59 -7.64
CA LEU A 51 -2.51 5.10 -7.86
C LEU A 51 -2.26 5.47 -9.33
N GLU A 52 -2.79 4.70 -10.28
CA GLU A 52 -2.72 5.03 -11.71
C GLU A 52 -3.50 6.31 -12.03
N ALA A 53 -4.69 6.48 -11.45
CA ALA A 53 -5.48 7.69 -11.62
C ALA A 53 -4.81 8.93 -10.99
N GLU A 54 -4.24 8.79 -9.79
CA GLU A 54 -3.49 9.85 -9.11
C GLU A 54 -2.23 10.25 -9.88
N ALA A 55 -1.51 9.27 -10.45
CA ALA A 55 -0.37 9.55 -11.31
C ALA A 55 -0.78 10.30 -12.59
N ALA A 56 -1.88 9.90 -13.22
CA ALA A 56 -2.40 10.58 -14.41
C ALA A 56 -2.87 12.01 -14.10
N SER A 57 -3.55 12.25 -12.97
CA SER A 57 -3.95 13.60 -12.56
C SER A 57 -2.74 14.47 -12.21
N ALA A 58 -1.73 13.91 -11.54
CA ALA A 58 -0.51 14.66 -11.20
C ALA A 58 0.25 15.13 -12.45
N VAL A 59 0.28 14.32 -13.51
CA VAL A 59 0.86 14.73 -14.81
C VAL A 59 0.03 15.86 -15.42
N ALA A 60 -1.30 15.73 -15.47
CA ALA A 60 -2.18 16.77 -16.01
C ALA A 60 -2.07 18.10 -15.26
N ASP A 61 -1.99 18.06 -13.93
CA ASP A 61 -1.81 19.25 -13.09
C ASP A 61 -0.44 19.92 -13.32
N SER A 62 0.61 19.13 -13.54
CA SER A 62 1.95 19.64 -13.83
C SER A 62 2.03 20.32 -15.20
N GLU A 63 1.37 19.76 -16.22
CA GLU A 63 1.29 20.37 -17.55
C GLU A 63 0.50 21.67 -17.52
N ASN A 64 -0.61 21.71 -16.77
CA ASN A 64 -1.43 22.91 -16.61
C ASN A 64 -0.69 24.03 -15.86
N ALA A 65 0.07 23.70 -14.81
CA ALA A 65 0.89 24.67 -14.09
C ALA A 65 2.02 25.25 -14.97
N SER A 66 2.60 24.44 -15.87
CA SER A 66 3.64 24.88 -16.80
C SER A 66 3.13 25.78 -17.93
N ASN A 67 1.85 25.61 -18.32
CA ASN A 67 1.20 26.39 -19.37
C ASN A 67 0.52 27.67 -18.86
N ALA A 68 0.46 27.89 -17.54
CA ALA A 68 -0.13 29.09 -16.98
C ALA A 68 0.70 30.33 -17.39
N PRO A 69 0.10 31.33 -18.07
CA PRO A 69 0.83 32.51 -18.48
C PRO A 69 1.34 33.25 -17.23
N PRO A 70 2.61 33.70 -17.22
CA PRO A 70 3.20 34.33 -16.05
C PRO A 70 2.36 35.55 -15.65
N ASN A 71 2.05 35.66 -14.35
CA ASN A 71 1.27 36.75 -13.77
C ASN A 71 1.93 38.09 -14.15
N ARG A 72 1.40 38.70 -15.21
CA ARG A 72 1.97 39.89 -15.83
C ARG A 72 1.62 41.06 -14.93
N THR A 73 2.46 41.31 -13.94
CA THR A 73 2.32 42.48 -13.07
C THR A 73 2.37 43.74 -13.94
N VAL A 74 1.20 44.36 -14.12
CA VAL A 74 1.09 45.65 -14.80
C VAL A 74 1.79 46.66 -13.89
N ARG A 75 3.03 47.02 -14.22
CA ARG A 75 3.75 48.09 -13.51
C ARG A 75 2.89 49.35 -13.56
N LYS A 76 2.30 49.71 -12.42
CA LYS A 76 1.58 50.97 -12.25
C LYS A 76 2.56 52.09 -12.54
N ARG A 77 2.36 52.82 -13.65
CA ARG A 77 3.15 54.03 -13.93
C ARG A 77 2.79 55.05 -12.84
N LYS A 78 3.79 55.57 -12.13
CA LYS A 78 3.59 56.71 -11.21
C LYS A 78 3.00 57.89 -12.00
N PRO A 79 2.00 58.60 -11.46
CA PRO A 79 1.59 59.88 -12.04
C PRO A 79 2.77 60.85 -11.91
N LYS A 80 3.02 61.62 -12.98
CA LYS A 80 3.95 62.75 -12.95
C LYS A 80 3.12 63.98 -12.60
N ASP A 81 3.43 64.57 -11.46
CA ASP A 81 2.98 65.91 -11.08
C ASP A 81 3.52 66.97 -12.06
#